data_AF-A0A9N9FI87-F1
#
_entry.id   AF-A0A9N9FI87-F1
#
_cell.length_a   1.000
_cell.length_b   1.000
_cell.length_c   1.000
_cell.angle_alpha   90.00
_cell.angle_beta   90.00
_cell.angle_gamma   90.00
#
_symmetry.space_group_name_H-M   'P 1'
#
loop_
_entity.id
_entity.type
_entity.pdbx_description
1 polymer ?
#
loop_
_entity_poly.entity_id
_entity_poly.type
_entity_poly.pdbx_seq_one_letter_code
_entity_poly.pdbx_strand_id
1 'polypeptide(L)'
;MINHKNIESALIEVIKVTYSQGTKKYDKLGALYRKRDPEDHIRYVAKQHTPNEKTYNERMADFKDWYNEEIYTSLEKLYKLYLEISNQEEKVEKRTKLQVDEIFQKIH
;
A
#
# COMPACT_ATOMS: atom_id res chain seq x y z
N MET A 1 0.03 -14.20 -7.81
CA MET A 1 -0.82 -13.62 -6.76
C MET A 1 0.00 -12.54 -6.08
N ILE A 2 -0.42 -11.28 -6.16
CA ILE A 2 0.28 -10.17 -5.50
C ILE A 2 0.09 -10.35 -4.01
N ASN A 3 1.18 -10.37 -3.26
CA ASN A 3 1.18 -10.52 -1.80
C ASN A 3 2.07 -9.45 -1.15
N HIS A 4 2.10 -9.44 0.18
CA HIS A 4 2.87 -8.45 0.94
C HIS A 4 4.34 -8.31 0.50
N LYS A 5 4.98 -9.40 0.05
CA LYS A 5 6.41 -9.38 -0.35
C LYS A 5 6.65 -8.60 -1.63
N ASN A 6 5.68 -8.58 -2.55
CA ASN A 6 5.77 -7.78 -3.78
C ASN A 6 5.83 -6.29 -3.45
N ILE A 7 4.97 -5.84 -2.54
CA ILE A 7 4.90 -4.45 -2.10
C ILE A 7 6.10 -4.08 -1.25
N GLU A 8 6.52 -4.96 -0.34
CA GLU A 8 7.73 -4.75 0.46
C GLU A 8 8.97 -4.57 -0.43
N SER A 9 9.11 -5.39 -1.47
CA SER A 9 10.22 -5.27 -2.43
C SER A 9 10.19 -3.94 -3.19
N ALA A 10 9.01 -3.53 -3.68
CA ALA A 10 8.84 -2.26 -4.37
C ALA A 10 9.09 -1.04 -3.46
N LEU A 11 8.66 -1.10 -2.19
CA LEU A 11 8.96 -0.08 -1.18
C LEU A 11 10.46 0.04 -0.93
N ILE A 12 11.17 -1.09 -0.81
CA ILE A 12 12.63 -1.10 -0.64
C ILE A 12 13.32 -0.47 -1.86
N GLU A 13 12.84 -0.72 -3.07
CA GLU A 13 13.36 -0.11 -4.30
C GLU A 13 13.20 1.42 -4.27
N VAL A 14 12.00 1.92 -3.95
CA VAL A 14 11.74 3.37 -3.77
C VAL A 14 12.66 3.99 -2.72
N ILE A 15 12.87 3.31 -1.59
CA ILE A 15 13.77 3.77 -0.54
C ILE A 15 15.21 3.82 -1.06
N LYS A 16 15.72 2.75 -1.69
CA LYS A 16 17.09 2.73 -2.21
C LYS A 16 17.35 3.83 -3.22
N VAL A 17 16.42 4.04 -4.17
CA VAL A 17 16.51 5.08 -5.19
C VAL A 17 16.43 6.48 -4.57
N THR A 18 15.60 6.69 -3.56
CA THR A 18 15.51 8.00 -2.92
C THR A 18 16.72 8.33 -2.06
N TYR A 19 17.27 7.36 -1.33
CA TYR A 19 18.47 7.54 -0.51
C TYR A 19 19.76 7.69 -1.35
N SER A 20 19.86 7.01 -2.51
CA SER A 20 21.02 7.16 -3.41
C SER A 20 21.15 8.57 -3.98
N GLN A 21 20.05 9.32 -4.04
CA GLN A 21 19.97 10.69 -4.55
C GLN A 21 20.39 11.75 -3.49
N GLY A 22 20.75 11.34 -2.27
CA GLY A 22 21.46 12.18 -1.28
C GLY A 22 20.68 13.36 -0.69
N THR A 23 19.35 13.43 -0.86
CA THR A 23 18.53 14.57 -0.44
C THR A 23 17.50 14.23 0.62
N LYS A 24 17.47 15.04 1.69
CA LYS A 24 16.46 14.99 2.78
C LYS A 24 15.03 15.22 2.29
N LYS A 25 14.84 15.71 1.05
CA LYS A 25 13.53 15.89 0.41
C LYS A 25 12.70 14.61 0.45
N TYR A 26 13.35 13.44 0.51
CA TYR A 26 12.72 12.13 0.38
C TYR A 26 12.66 11.32 1.68
N ASP A 27 13.12 11.87 2.82
CA ASP A 27 13.08 11.18 4.12
C ASP A 27 11.66 10.76 4.52
N LYS A 28 10.64 11.50 4.08
CA LYS A 28 9.23 11.17 4.30
C LYS A 28 8.78 9.87 3.60
N LEU A 29 9.44 9.46 2.52
CA LEU A 29 9.15 8.20 1.81
C LEU A 29 9.67 6.99 2.58
N GLY A 30 10.78 7.12 3.32
CA GLY A 30 11.30 6.06 4.19
C GLY A 30 10.39 5.73 5.39
N ALA A 31 9.50 6.66 5.79
CA ALA A 31 8.59 6.46 6.91
C ALA A 31 7.42 5.49 6.62
N LEU A 32 7.25 5.05 5.37
CA LEU A 32 6.23 4.07 4.96
C LEU A 32 6.42 2.68 5.61
N TYR A 33 7.57 2.41 6.23
CA TYR A 33 7.97 1.09 6.72
C TYR A 33 7.72 0.88 8.24
N ARG A 34 6.47 1.03 8.73
CA ARG A 34 6.16 0.75 10.16
C ARG A 34 5.48 -0.61 10.37
N LYS A 35 6.00 -1.35 11.36
CA LYS A 35 5.62 -2.72 11.77
C LYS A 35 4.15 -2.84 12.19
N ARG A 36 3.29 -3.38 11.31
CA ARG A 36 2.00 -4.02 11.62
C ARG A 36 1.86 -5.27 10.75
N ASP A 37 0.87 -6.12 11.02
CA ASP A 37 0.55 -7.32 10.23
C ASP A 37 0.67 -7.01 8.73
N PRO A 38 1.61 -7.65 8.01
CA PRO A 38 2.03 -7.17 6.70
C PRO A 38 0.91 -7.28 5.67
N GLU A 39 0.02 -8.27 5.73
CA GLU A 39 -1.00 -8.46 4.69
C GLU A 39 -2.18 -7.49 4.87
N ASP A 40 -2.73 -7.42 6.09
CA ASP A 40 -3.86 -6.53 6.40
C ASP A 40 -3.45 -5.06 6.37
N HIS A 41 -2.24 -4.74 6.83
CA HIS A 41 -1.72 -3.38 6.76
C HIS A 41 -1.53 -2.93 5.32
N ILE A 42 -1.01 -3.80 4.44
CA ILE A 42 -0.80 -3.46 3.04
C ILE A 42 -2.13 -3.25 2.32
N ARG A 43 -3.14 -4.09 2.56
CA ARG A 43 -4.49 -3.87 2.01
C ARG A 43 -5.09 -2.55 2.48
N TYR A 44 -4.93 -2.23 3.77
CA TYR A 44 -5.37 -0.96 4.32
C TYR A 44 -4.66 0.23 3.63
N VAL A 45 -3.33 0.18 3.53
CA VAL A 45 -2.50 1.20 2.87
C VAL A 45 -2.90 1.34 1.40
N ALA A 46 -3.07 0.24 0.67
CA ALA A 46 -3.51 0.23 -0.72
C ALA A 46 -4.85 0.96 -0.91
N LYS A 47 -5.86 0.63 -0.08
CA LYS A 47 -7.16 1.31 -0.09
C LYS A 47 -7.08 2.79 0.26
N GLN A 48 -6.17 3.18 1.16
CA GLN A 48 -5.99 4.59 1.55
C GLN A 48 -5.28 5.41 0.46
N HIS A 49 -4.23 4.85 -0.14
CA HIS A 49 -3.39 5.58 -1.09
C HIS A 49 -3.91 5.51 -2.53
N THR A 50 -4.59 4.43 -2.90
CA THR A 50 -4.99 4.15 -4.28
C THR A 50 -6.28 3.34 -4.31
N PRO A 51 -7.41 3.87 -3.82
CA PRO A 51 -8.68 3.14 -3.79
C PRO A 51 -9.26 2.83 -5.18
N ASN A 52 -8.85 3.57 -6.20
CA ASN A 52 -9.34 3.44 -7.57
C ASN A 52 -8.36 4.07 -8.57
N GLU A 53 -8.63 3.86 -9.86
CA GLU A 53 -7.80 4.34 -10.96
C GLU A 53 -7.73 5.87 -11.05
N LYS A 54 -8.80 6.58 -10.65
CA LYS A 54 -8.78 8.05 -10.63
C LYS A 54 -7.74 8.58 -9.65
N THR A 55 -7.74 8.09 -8.41
CA THR A 55 -6.76 8.48 -7.39
C THR A 55 -5.34 8.04 -7.77
N TYR A 56 -5.19 6.89 -8.43
CA TYR A 56 -3.90 6.47 -9.00
C TYR A 56 -3.37 7.51 -10.01
N ASN A 57 -4.18 7.91 -10.98
CA ASN A 57 -3.78 8.85 -12.03
C ASN A 57 -3.46 10.24 -11.47
N GLU A 58 -4.24 10.74 -10.51
CA GLU A 58 -3.97 11.99 -9.80
C GLU A 58 -2.60 11.94 -9.09
N ARG A 59 -2.29 10.84 -8.39
CA ARG A 59 -0.98 10.64 -7.73
C ARG A 59 0.17 10.58 -8.72
N MET A 60 0.01 9.90 -9.86
CA MET A 60 1.07 9.82 -10.87
C MET A 60 1.35 11.18 -11.50
N ALA A 61 0.32 12.01 -11.71
CA ALA A 61 0.50 13.38 -12.17
C ALA A 61 1.32 14.21 -11.16
N ASP A 62 0.95 14.20 -9.89
CA ASP A 62 1.70 14.90 -8.82
C ASP A 62 3.17 14.44 -8.77
N PHE A 63 3.39 13.11 -8.85
CA PHE A 63 4.75 12.56 -8.76
C PHE A 63 5.63 12.95 -9.93
N LYS A 64 5.04 13.06 -11.14
CA LYS A 64 5.77 13.49 -12.34
C LYS A 64 6.30 14.92 -12.20
N ASP A 65 5.58 15.78 -11.48
CA ASP A 65 6.00 17.15 -11.22
C ASP A 65 7.02 17.25 -10.07
N TRP A 66 6.93 16.37 -9.08
CA TRP A 66 7.72 16.48 -7.84
C TRP A 66 9.05 15.72 -7.86
N TYR A 67 9.13 14.66 -8.63
CA TYR A 67 10.22 13.70 -8.62
C TYR A 67 10.89 13.58 -10.00
N ASN A 68 12.16 13.20 -9.98
CA ASN A 68 12.87 12.87 -11.22
C ASN A 68 12.34 11.52 -11.79
N GLU A 69 12.76 11.20 -13.01
CA GLU A 69 12.30 10.01 -13.73
C GLU A 69 12.56 8.70 -12.95
N GLU A 70 13.73 8.55 -12.32
CA GLU A 70 14.10 7.32 -11.60
C GLU A 70 13.20 7.06 -10.38
N ILE A 71 12.93 8.10 -9.60
CA ILE A 71 12.02 8.02 -8.45
C ILE A 71 10.58 7.84 -8.94
N TYR A 72 10.17 8.55 -9.98
CA TYR A 72 8.86 8.42 -10.59
C TYR A 72 8.59 6.98 -11.02
N THR A 73 9.51 6.35 -11.77
CA THR A 73 9.36 4.95 -12.21
C THR A 73 9.23 3.99 -11.03
N SER A 74 10.00 4.22 -9.96
CA SER A 74 9.91 3.39 -8.75
C SER A 74 8.58 3.55 -8.03
N LEU A 75 8.07 4.79 -7.94
CA LEU A 75 6.75 5.08 -7.37
C LEU A 75 5.61 4.52 -8.23
N GLU A 76 5.73 4.59 -9.56
CA GLU A 76 4.73 4.03 -10.48
C GLU A 76 4.57 2.51 -10.26
N LYS A 77 5.68 1.77 -10.15
CA LYS A 77 5.66 0.33 -9.83
C LYS A 77 4.93 0.06 -8.51
N LEU A 78 5.25 0.82 -7.46
CA LEU A 78 4.62 0.67 -6.15
C LEU A 78 3.11 0.95 -6.19
N TYR A 79 2.70 2.04 -6.83
CA TYR A 79 1.30 2.47 -6.85
C TYR A 79 0.42 1.61 -7.76
N LYS A 80 0.99 1.00 -8.81
CA LYS A 80 0.29 -0.06 -9.58
C LYS A 80 -0.05 -1.25 -8.70
N LEU A 81 0.89 -1.70 -7.86
CA LEU A 81 0.62 -2.80 -6.91
C LEU A 81 -0.48 -2.42 -5.90
N TYR A 82 -0.49 -1.18 -5.40
CA TYR A 82 -1.58 -0.71 -4.54
C TYR A 82 -2.94 -0.72 -5.25
N LEU A 83 -3.01 -0.26 -6.50
CA LEU A 83 -4.25 -0.30 -7.29
C LEU A 83 -4.73 -1.74 -7.52
N GLU A 84 -3.83 -2.66 -7.82
CA GLU A 84 -4.17 -4.06 -8.01
C GLU A 84 -4.69 -4.70 -6.72
N ILE A 85 -4.10 -4.39 -5.57
CA ILE A 85 -4.57 -4.88 -4.26
C ILE A 85 -5.90 -4.22 -3.86
N SER A 86 -6.10 -2.93 -4.13
CA SER A 86 -7.36 -2.26 -3.79
C SER A 86 -8.53 -2.81 -4.61
N ASN A 87 -8.26 -3.23 -5.85
CA ASN A 87 -9.23 -3.81 -6.76
C ASN A 87 -9.48 -5.31 -6.52
N GLN A 88 -8.66 -5.98 -5.72
CA GLN A 88 -8.97 -7.34 -5.27
C GLN A 88 -10.22 -7.28 -4.39
N GLU A 89 -11.29 -7.97 -4.80
CA GLU A 89 -12.47 -8.14 -3.97
C GLU A 89 -12.05 -8.68 -2.59
N GLU A 90 -12.34 -7.90 -1.57
CA GLU A 90 -12.23 -8.36 -0.20
C GLU A 90 -13.25 -9.49 -0.06
N LYS A 91 -12.78 -10.74 0.01
CA LYS A 91 -13.60 -11.85 0.50
C LYS A 91 -13.93 -11.56 1.96
N VAL A 92 -14.90 -10.68 2.18
CA VAL A 92 -15.54 -10.51 3.47
C VAL A 92 -16.35 -11.79 3.65
N GLU A 93 -15.75 -12.79 4.28
CA GLU A 93 -16.53 -13.87 4.87
C GLU A 93 -17.47 -13.22 5.87
N LYS A 94 -18.73 -13.02 5.45
CA LYS A 94 -19.79 -12.59 6.35
C LYS A 94 -19.86 -13.64 7.46
N ARG A 95 -19.53 -13.23 8.69
CA ARG A 95 -19.72 -14.08 9.86
C ARG A 95 -21.18 -14.52 9.90
N THR A 96 -21.41 -15.81 10.07
CA THR A 96 -22.77 -16.33 10.25
C THR A 96 -23.32 -15.84 11.59
N LYS A 97 -24.65 -15.83 11.74
CA LYS A 97 -25.29 -15.47 13.02
C LYS A 97 -24.74 -16.29 14.19
N LEU A 98 -24.53 -17.59 13.97
CA LEU A 98 -23.90 -18.51 14.92
C LEU A 98 -22.51 -18.05 15.38
N GLN A 99 -21.64 -17.63 14.46
CA GLN A 99 -20.30 -17.14 14.80
C GLN A 99 -20.34 -15.83 15.58
N VAL A 100 -21.33 -14.98 15.33
CA VAL A 100 -21.54 -13.74 16.10
C VAL A 100 -22.02 -14.08 17.51
N ASP A 101 -22.99 -15.00 17.64
CA ASP A 101 -23.54 -15.42 18.93
C ASP A 101 -22.49 -16.10 19.82
N GLU A 102 -21.62 -16.93 19.23
CA GLU A 102 -20.48 -17.56 19.94
C GLU A 102 -19.46 -16.55 20.47
N ILE A 103 -19.22 -15.45 19.75
CA ILE A 103 -18.34 -14.37 20.22
C ILE A 103 -18.98 -13.63 21.39
N PHE A 104 -20.28 -13.33 21.30
CA PHE A 104 -21.02 -12.68 22.38
C PHE A 104 -21.05 -13.54 23.65
N GLN A 105 -21.20 -14.85 23.53
CA GLN A 105 -21.18 -15.78 24.66
C GLN A 105 -19.82 -15.87 25.37
N LYS A 106 -18.71 -15.50 24.72
CA LYS A 106 -17.36 -15.51 25.33
C LYS A 106 -16.99 -14.21 26.04
N ILE A 107 -17.81 -13.16 25.89
CA ILE A 107 -17.60 -11.83 26.49
C ILE A 107 -18.44 -11.66 27.77
N HIS A 108 -19.30 -12.64 28.10
CA HIS A 108 -19.98 -12.78 29.39
C HIS A 108 -19.50 -14.05 30.08
#